data_AF-A0A9E5R393-F1
#
_entry.id   AF-A0A9E5R393-F1
#
_cell.length_a   1.000
_cell.length_b   1.000
_cell.length_c   1.000
_cell.angle_alpha   90.00
_cell.angle_beta   90.00
_cell.angle_gamma   90.00
#
_symmetry.space_group_name_H-M   'P 1'
#
loop_
_entity.id
_entity.type
_entity.pdbx_description
1 polymer ?
#
loop_
_entity_poly.entity_id
_entity_poly.type
_entity_poly.pdbx_seq_one_letter_code
_entity_poly.pdbx_strand_id
1 'polypeptide(L)'
;MFGLSTEMKRMEEARRTIPVGLVGAGQMGTDIVSQVALIPSQEVLITADIMLDRAVDAYKIAGHPAERVVVAETLDDVNRALLKNLLVPRRTIAW
;
A
#
# COMPACT_ATOMS: atom_id res chain seq x y z
N MET A 1 3.86 -13.33 -24.68
CA MET A 1 4.13 -12.21 -23.74
C MET A 1 4.43 -12.83 -22.38
N PHE A 2 5.71 -13.13 -22.07
CA PHE A 2 6.09 -13.94 -20.89
C PHE A 2 7.21 -13.32 -20.02
N GLY A 3 7.72 -12.14 -20.39
CA GLY A 3 8.87 -11.53 -19.71
C GLY A 3 8.54 -10.95 -18.34
N LEU A 4 7.38 -10.30 -18.19
CA LEU A 4 7.00 -9.59 -16.97
C LEU A 4 6.87 -10.53 -15.76
N SER A 5 6.19 -11.67 -15.90
CA SER A 5 6.05 -12.63 -14.80
C SER A 5 7.38 -13.26 -14.39
N THR A 6 8.31 -13.45 -15.35
CA THR A 6 9.67 -13.93 -15.06
C THR A 6 10.46 -12.90 -14.27
N GLU A 7 10.37 -11.62 -14.64
CA GLU A 7 11.05 -10.55 -13.92
C GLU A 7 10.49 -10.37 -12.51
N MET A 8 9.17 -10.44 -12.34
CA MET A 8 8.54 -10.35 -11.02
C MET A 8 8.98 -11.49 -10.09
N LYS A 9 9.10 -12.72 -10.60
CA LYS A 9 9.66 -13.85 -9.83
C LYS A 9 11.10 -13.62 -9.41
N ARG A 10 11.95 -13.09 -10.31
CA ARG A 10 13.34 -12.74 -9.96
C ARG A 10 13.41 -11.68 -8.88
N MET A 11 12.51 -10.70 -8.91
CA MET A 11 12.42 -9.68 -7.86
C MET A 11 12.01 -10.30 -6.52
N GLU A 12 11.02 -11.20 -6.52
CA GLU A 12 10.60 -11.95 -5.33
C GLU A 12 11.75 -12.78 -4.75
N GLU A 13 12.46 -13.56 -5.57
CA GLU A 13 13.64 -14.35 -5.18
C GLU A 13 14.76 -13.47 -4.60
N ALA A 14 14.96 -12.28 -5.17
CA ALA A 14 15.91 -11.28 -4.70
C ALA A 14 15.40 -10.46 -3.50
N ARG A 15 14.18 -10.74 -2.99
CA ARG A 15 13.50 -9.97 -1.92
C ARG A 15 13.42 -8.47 -2.22
N ARG A 16 13.22 -8.13 -3.49
CA ARG A 16 13.04 -6.76 -3.97
C ARG A 16 11.55 -6.49 -4.16
N THR A 17 11.06 -5.50 -3.44
CA THR A 17 9.67 -5.04 -3.53
C THR A 17 9.63 -3.68 -4.22
N ILE A 18 8.63 -3.46 -5.08
CA ILE A 18 8.31 -2.15 -5.63
C ILE A 18 7.32 -1.47 -4.68
N PRO A 19 7.74 -0.40 -3.97
CA PRO A 19 6.83 0.36 -3.13
C PRO A 19 5.91 1.23 -3.98
N VAL A 20 4.62 1.21 -3.68
CA VAL A 20 3.60 2.00 -4.36
C VAL A 20 2.96 2.97 -3.38
N GLY A 21 2.83 4.23 -3.81
CA GLY A 21 1.99 5.22 -3.16
C GLY A 21 0.71 5.42 -3.97
N LEU A 22 -0.44 5.34 -3.32
CA LEU A 22 -1.75 5.44 -3.96
C LEU A 22 -2.52 6.66 -3.44
N VAL A 23 -3.05 7.47 -4.36
CA VAL A 23 -3.94 8.59 -4.04
C VAL A 23 -5.36 8.23 -4.46
N GLY A 24 -6.28 8.21 -3.51
CA GLY A 24 -7.64 7.72 -3.65
C GLY A 24 -7.76 6.24 -3.29
N ALA A 25 -8.52 5.96 -2.23
CA ALA A 25 -8.88 4.64 -1.72
C ALA A 25 -10.40 4.37 -1.84
N GLY A 26 -11.06 4.97 -2.84
CA GLY A 26 -12.43 4.61 -3.24
C GLY A 26 -12.51 3.18 -3.81
N GLN A 27 -13.51 2.89 -4.63
CA GLN A 27 -13.68 1.53 -5.17
C GLN A 27 -12.46 1.06 -5.98
N MET A 28 -12.05 1.82 -6.99
CA MET A 28 -10.88 1.45 -7.82
C MET A 28 -9.57 1.42 -7.01
N GLY A 29 -9.41 2.32 -6.04
CA GLY A 29 -8.22 2.33 -5.19
C GLY A 29 -8.14 1.08 -4.31
N THR A 30 -9.27 0.67 -3.74
CA THR A 30 -9.39 -0.57 -2.98
C THR A 30 -9.07 -1.80 -3.83
N ASP A 31 -9.54 -1.84 -5.08
CA ASP A 31 -9.25 -2.93 -6.01
C ASP A 31 -7.74 -3.02 -6.31
N ILE A 32 -7.07 -1.87 -6.48
CA ILE A 32 -5.62 -1.81 -6.68
C ILE A 32 -4.87 -2.35 -5.45
N VAL A 33 -5.21 -1.87 -4.24
CA VAL A 33 -4.57 -2.38 -3.00
C VAL A 33 -4.75 -3.88 -2.89
N SER A 34 -5.96 -4.39 -3.14
CA SER A 34 -6.28 -5.82 -3.08
C SER A 34 -5.51 -6.64 -4.12
N GLN A 35 -5.42 -6.16 -5.36
CA GLN A 35 -4.70 -6.86 -6.43
C GLN A 35 -3.19 -6.87 -6.19
N VAL A 36 -2.63 -5.75 -5.71
CA VAL A 36 -1.20 -5.64 -5.40
C VAL A 36 -0.82 -6.51 -4.21
N ALA A 37 -1.69 -6.68 -3.21
CA ALA A 37 -1.45 -7.58 -2.08
C ALA A 37 -1.24 -9.06 -2.49
N LEU A 38 -1.72 -9.45 -3.68
CA LEU A 38 -1.52 -10.79 -4.25
C LEU A 38 -0.21 -10.93 -5.05
N ILE A 39 0.59 -9.87 -5.14
CA ILE A 39 1.82 -9.82 -5.94
C ILE A 39 3.02 -9.64 -5.01
N PRO A 40 3.80 -10.71 -4.71
CA PRO A 40 4.88 -10.65 -3.72
C PRO A 40 5.96 -9.59 -3.96
N SER A 41 6.21 -9.25 -5.23
CA SER A 41 7.22 -8.26 -5.63
C SER A 41 6.73 -6.81 -5.56
N GLN A 42 5.52 -6.54 -5.07
CA GLN A 42 4.93 -5.20 -5.01
C GLN A 42 4.19 -4.99 -3.69
N GLU A 43 4.10 -3.74 -3.23
CA GLU A 43 3.31 -3.41 -2.05
C GLU A 43 2.85 -1.95 -2.08
N VAL A 44 1.55 -1.72 -1.79
CA VAL A 44 1.05 -0.36 -1.55
C VAL A 44 1.40 0.01 -0.12
N LEU A 45 2.45 0.81 0.08
CA LEU A 45 2.92 1.18 1.41
C LEU A 45 2.19 2.39 1.99
N ILE A 46 1.64 3.25 1.13
CA ILE A 46 0.97 4.47 1.54
C ILE A 46 -0.28 4.71 0.70
N THR A 47 -1.39 5.03 1.37
CA THR A 47 -2.65 5.46 0.74
C THR A 47 -3.03 6.84 1.27
N ALA A 48 -3.43 7.73 0.37
CA ALA A 48 -3.92 9.05 0.71
C ALA A 48 -5.36 9.21 0.22
N ASP A 49 -6.30 9.46 1.11
CA ASP A 49 -7.71 9.72 0.75
C ASP A 49 -8.26 10.88 1.57
N ILE A 50 -9.26 11.58 1.04
CA ILE A 50 -9.97 12.63 1.79
C ILE A 50 -10.79 12.05 2.96
N MET A 51 -11.25 10.80 2.82
CA MET A 51 -11.92 10.02 3.84
C MET A 51 -10.96 8.95 4.36
N LEU A 52 -10.39 9.17 5.55
CA LEU A 52 -9.37 8.29 6.14
C LEU A 52 -9.84 6.84 6.26
N ASP A 53 -11.10 6.62 6.65
CA ASP A 53 -11.66 5.29 6.84
C ASP A 53 -11.56 4.44 5.56
N ARG A 54 -11.70 5.05 4.37
CA ARG A 54 -11.53 4.35 3.10
C ARG A 54 -10.10 3.85 2.91
N ALA A 55 -9.11 4.66 3.29
CA ALA A 55 -7.71 4.29 3.19
C ALA A 55 -7.35 3.15 4.16
N VAL A 56 -7.94 3.13 5.35
CA VAL A 56 -7.79 2.04 6.32
C VAL A 56 -8.50 0.77 5.85
N ASP A 57 -9.75 0.90 5.41
CA ASP A 57 -10.57 -0.21 4.94
C ASP A 57 -9.98 -0.88 3.70
N ALA A 58 -9.33 -0.14 2.80
CA ALA A 58 -8.66 -0.71 1.64
C ALA A 58 -7.60 -1.76 2.04
N TYR A 59 -6.79 -1.49 3.07
CA TYR A 59 -5.81 -2.47 3.56
C TYR A 59 -6.48 -3.67 4.25
N LYS A 60 -7.55 -3.42 5.01
CA LYS A 60 -8.33 -4.47 5.66
C LYS A 60 -8.99 -5.41 4.65
N ILE A 61 -9.60 -4.86 3.60
CA ILE A 61 -10.23 -5.62 2.50
C ILE A 61 -9.19 -6.46 1.76
N ALA A 62 -7.99 -5.90 1.54
CA ALA A 62 -6.86 -6.60 0.95
C ALA A 62 -6.25 -7.70 1.86
N GLY A 63 -6.75 -7.87 3.09
CA GLY A 63 -6.34 -8.93 4.01
C GLY A 63 -5.06 -8.62 4.79
N HIS A 64 -4.61 -7.37 4.82
CA HIS A 64 -3.45 -7.01 5.64
C HIS A 64 -3.80 -7.05 7.14
N PRO A 65 -2.85 -7.51 8.00
CA PRO A 65 -3.06 -7.54 9.43
C PRO A 65 -3.17 -6.11 10.00
N ALA A 66 -4.10 -5.92 10.93
CA ALA A 66 -4.40 -4.60 11.50
C ALA A 66 -3.16 -3.99 12.20
N GLU A 67 -2.31 -4.82 12.78
CA GLU A 67 -1.08 -4.41 13.46
C GLU A 67 -0.04 -3.81 12.50
N ARG A 68 -0.16 -4.09 11.20
CA ARG A 68 0.72 -3.53 10.16
C ARG A 68 0.21 -2.19 9.63
N VAL A 69 -1.04 -1.82 9.91
CA VAL A 69 -1.67 -0.60 9.39
C VAL A 69 -1.63 0.50 10.44
N VAL A 70 -0.91 1.60 10.16
CA VAL A 70 -0.75 2.73 11.08
C VAL A 70 -1.13 4.03 10.40
N VAL A 71 -2.15 4.70 10.95
CA VAL A 71 -2.55 6.05 10.52
C VAL A 71 -1.44 7.04 10.85
N ALA A 72 -1.05 7.84 9.86
CA ALA A 72 -0.05 8.89 10.01
C ALA A 72 -0.65 10.28 9.76
N GLU A 73 -0.31 11.25 10.61
CA GLU A 73 -0.77 12.65 10.49
C GLU A 73 0.34 13.58 9.99
N THR A 74 1.60 13.28 10.33
CA THR A 74 2.77 14.08 9.93
C THR A 74 3.66 13.33 8.94
N LEU A 75 4.52 14.04 8.23
CA LEU A 75 5.54 13.41 7.37
C LEU A 75 6.50 12.53 8.17
N ASP A 76 6.78 12.93 9.40
CA ASP A 76 7.66 12.20 10.31
C ASP A 76 7.04 10.87 10.77
N ASP A 77 5.72 10.84 11.01
CA ASP A 77 4.98 9.59 11.27
C ASP A 77 5.08 8.62 10.09
N VAL A 78 4.90 9.14 8.86
CA VAL A 78 5.02 8.35 7.63
C VAL A 78 6.43 7.73 7.55
N ASN A 79 7.47 8.55 7.70
CA ASN A 79 8.85 8.07 7.61
C ASN A 79 9.17 6.99 8.66
N ARG A 80 8.74 7.20 9.92
CA ARG A 80 8.89 6.19 10.98
C ARG A 80 8.16 4.89 10.69
N ALA A 81 6.95 4.97 10.15
CA ALA A 81 6.15 3.78 9.81
C ALA A 81 6.79 3.00 8.66
N LEU A 82 7.24 3.67 7.61
CA LEU A 82 7.90 3.04 6.45
C LEU A 82 9.21 2.35 6.83
N LEU A 83 10.01 2.93 7.74
CA LEU A 83 11.23 2.28 8.26
C LEU A 83 10.95 0.96 8.99
N LYS A 84 9.73 0.79 9.51
CA LYS A 84 9.25 -0.43 10.17
C LYS A 84 8.46 -1.35 9.22
N ASN A 85 8.44 -1.02 7.93
CA ASN A 85 7.69 -1.73 6.89
C ASN A 85 6.17 -1.83 7.17
N LEU A 86 5.62 -0.77 7.78
CA LEU A 86 4.20 -0.62 8.07
C LEU A 86 3.47 0.06 6.90
N LEU A 87 2.17 -0.20 6.80
CA LEU A 87 1.26 0.35 5.79
C LEU A 87 0.60 1.61 6.34
N VAL A 88 0.58 2.67 5.53
CA VAL A 88 0.32 4.02 6.02
C VAL A 88 -0.90 4.62 5.32
N PRO A 89 -2.11 4.48 5.88
CA PRO A 89 -3.25 5.29 5.49
C PRO A 89 -3.11 6.71 6.04
N ARG A 90 -3.40 7.71 5.21
CA ARG A 90 -3.33 9.12 5.57
C ARG A 90 -4.48 9.92 4.96
N ARG A 91 -4.98 10.89 5.72
CA ARG A 91 -5.93 11.89 5.21
C ARG A 91 -5.22 12.93 4.34
N THR A 92 -5.77 13.21 3.16
CA THR A 92 -5.36 14.35 2.32
C THR A 92 -6.43 15.44 2.27
N ILE A 93 -6.07 16.61 1.75
CA ILE A 93 -7.02 17.72 1.54
C ILE A 93 -7.72 17.59 0.19
N ALA A 94 -8.98 18.02 0.14
CA ALA A 94 -9.67 18.29 -1.12
C ALA A 94 -9.23 19.67 -1.63
N TRP A 95 -9.01 19.79 -2.93
CA TRP A 95 -8.68 21.05 -3.61
C TRP A 95 -9.95 21.87 -3.88
#